data_AF-A0A9X9F1Y2-F1
#
_entry.id   AF-A0A9X9F1Y2-F1
#
_cell.length_a   1.000
_cell.length_b   1.000
_cell.length_c   1.000
_cell.angle_alpha   90.00
_cell.angle_beta   90.00
_cell.angle_gamma   90.00
#
_symmetry.space_group_name_H-M   'P 1'
#
loop_
_entity.id
_entity.type
_entity.pdbx_description
1 polymer ?
#
loop_
_entity_poly.entity_id
_entity_poly.type
_entity_poly.pdbx_seq_one_letter_code
_entity_poly.pdbx_strand_id
1 'polypeptide(L)'
;GIEQAISIVLAPHYSTFSIKAYNDRAIRLSKEIGGPVIEPIEQWYDEPKFISYWADQIKETFTEIDNKEKAVVIFLAHSLPEKIIAAGDPYVEQLKHTADLIAEAANIQKYTIGWQSA
;
A
#
# COMPACT_ATOMS: atom_id res chain seq x y z
N GLY A 1 -22.04 -24.52 -3.12
CA GLY A 1 -21.88 -23.05 -3.09
C GLY A 1 -20.41 -22.72 -3.17
N ILE A 2 -19.99 -21.50 -2.82
CA ILE A 2 -18.56 -21.22 -2.61
C ILE A 2 -18.12 -21.86 -1.29
N GLU A 3 -17.01 -22.59 -1.29
CA GLU A 3 -16.47 -23.29 -0.12
C GLU A 3 -15.18 -22.66 0.41
N GLN A 4 -14.39 -22.08 -0.50
CA GLN A 4 -13.14 -21.36 -0.22
C GLN A 4 -13.12 -20.05 -0.98
N ALA A 5 -12.55 -19.00 -0.38
CA ALA A 5 -12.38 -17.69 -1.00
C ALA A 5 -11.07 -17.04 -0.54
N ILE A 6 -10.48 -16.22 -1.41
CA ILE A 6 -9.35 -15.34 -1.07
C ILE A 6 -9.88 -13.92 -0.93
N SER A 7 -9.55 -13.21 0.15
CA SER A 7 -9.83 -11.78 0.28
C SER A 7 -8.59 -10.94 -0.01
N ILE A 8 -8.78 -9.85 -0.74
CA ILE A 8 -7.74 -8.83 -0.96
C ILE A 8 -8.34 -7.46 -0.64
N VAL A 9 -7.62 -6.69 0.17
CA VAL A 9 -7.97 -5.30 0.43
C VAL A 9 -7.29 -4.43 -0.62
N LEU A 10 -8.02 -3.49 -1.22
CA LEU A 10 -7.51 -2.54 -2.21
C LEU A 10 -6.70 -1.40 -1.56
N ALA A 11 -5.89 -1.77 -0.58
CA ALA A 11 -4.84 -0.97 0.02
C ALA A 11 -3.63 -1.92 0.15
N PRO A 12 -2.47 -1.58 -0.41
CA PRO A 12 -1.32 -2.50 -0.47
C PRO A 12 -0.59 -2.67 0.87
N HIS A 13 -0.59 -1.62 1.70
CA HIS A 13 0.12 -1.57 2.96
C HIS A 13 -0.74 -2.08 4.11
N TYR A 14 -0.19 -2.99 4.90
CA TYR A 14 -0.84 -3.48 6.11
C TYR A 14 -1.02 -2.36 7.12
N SER A 15 -2.20 -2.35 7.75
CA SER A 15 -2.43 -1.68 9.02
C SER A 15 -3.49 -2.42 9.82
N THR A 16 -3.33 -2.36 11.14
CA THR A 16 -4.32 -2.83 12.11
C THR A 16 -5.67 -2.12 11.98
N PHE A 17 -5.69 -0.88 11.45
CA PHE A 17 -6.91 -0.09 11.29
C PHE A 17 -7.68 -0.38 10.00
N SER A 18 -6.99 -0.85 8.96
CA SER A 18 -7.56 -1.12 7.64
C SER A 18 -7.60 -2.62 7.35
N ILE A 19 -6.53 -3.18 6.81
CA ILE A 19 -6.49 -4.55 6.28
C ILE A 19 -6.92 -5.56 7.34
N LYS A 20 -6.36 -5.46 8.55
CA LYS A 20 -6.72 -6.36 9.64
C LYS A 20 -8.20 -6.26 10.00
N ALA A 21 -8.71 -5.05 10.19
CA ALA A 21 -10.12 -4.83 10.58
C ALA A 21 -11.10 -5.35 9.51
N TYR A 22 -10.76 -5.20 8.23
CA TYR A 22 -11.60 -5.68 7.13
C TYR A 22 -11.59 -7.20 7.02
N ASN A 23 -10.41 -7.81 7.09
CA ASN A 23 -10.25 -9.26 7.02
C ASN A 23 -10.88 -9.95 8.23
N ASP A 24 -10.66 -9.44 9.45
CA ASP A 24 -11.29 -9.95 10.69
C ASP A 24 -12.82 -9.96 10.58
N ARG A 25 -13.40 -8.89 10.01
CA ARG A 25 -14.85 -8.79 9.80
C ARG A 25 -15.35 -9.81 8.77
N ALA A 26 -14.65 -9.96 7.64
CA ALA A 26 -15.03 -10.91 6.59
C ALA A 26 -14.99 -12.35 7.12
N ILE A 27 -13.88 -12.74 7.77
CA ILE A 27 -13.70 -14.07 8.34
C ILE A 27 -14.76 -14.36 9.41
N ARG A 28 -15.02 -13.40 10.31
CA ARG A 28 -16.03 -13.55 11.37
C ARG A 28 -17.43 -13.79 10.78
N LEU A 29 -17.88 -12.92 9.86
CA LEU A 29 -19.21 -13.04 9.27
C LEU A 29 -19.36 -14.30 8.42
N SER A 30 -18.31 -14.71 7.71
CA SER A 30 -18.32 -15.97 6.96
C SER A 30 -18.50 -17.19 7.88
N LYS A 31 -17.84 -17.18 9.04
CA LYS A 31 -17.98 -18.23 10.05
C LYS A 31 -19.41 -18.29 10.62
N GLU A 32 -20.04 -17.13 10.84
CA GLU A 32 -21.41 -17.04 11.37
C GLU A 32 -22.45 -17.67 10.43
N ILE A 33 -22.22 -17.62 9.11
CA ILE A 33 -23.12 -18.22 8.11
C ILE A 33 -22.71 -19.65 7.69
N GLY A 34 -21.67 -20.23 8.31
CA GLY A 34 -21.21 -21.60 8.03
C GLY A 34 -20.26 -21.74 6.83
N GLY A 35 -19.66 -20.65 6.35
CA GLY A 35 -18.68 -20.64 5.27
C GLY A 35 -18.97 -19.59 4.18
N PRO A 36 -18.08 -19.41 3.19
CA PRO A 36 -16.85 -20.18 2.91
C PRO A 36 -15.69 -19.93 3.88
N VAL A 37 -14.65 -20.77 3.82
CA VAL A 37 -13.36 -20.44 4.45
C VAL A 37 -12.71 -19.29 3.67
N ILE A 38 -12.37 -18.21 4.35
CA ILE A 38 -11.74 -17.03 3.74
C ILE A 38 -10.28 -16.98 4.16
N GLU A 39 -9.37 -17.00 3.18
CA GLU A 39 -7.93 -16.78 3.38
C GLU A 39 -7.57 -15.35 2.94
N PRO A 40 -7.08 -14.51 3.85
CA PRO A 40 -6.77 -13.12 3.54
C PRO A 40 -5.38 -12.94 2.94
N ILE A 41 -5.27 -12.05 1.96
CA ILE A 41 -4.01 -11.39 1.61
C ILE A 41 -3.82 -10.23 2.60
N GLU A 42 -2.75 -10.31 3.40
CA GLU A 42 -2.47 -9.34 4.47
C GLU A 42 -1.70 -8.11 3.98
N GLN A 43 -0.94 -8.23 2.88
CA GLN A 43 -0.17 -7.13 2.28
C GLN A 43 0.27 -7.51 0.88
N TRP A 44 0.53 -6.52 0.03
CA TRP A 44 0.98 -6.73 -1.35
C TRP A 44 1.75 -5.52 -1.93
N TYR A 45 2.29 -4.66 -1.05
CA TYR A 45 2.91 -3.39 -1.43
C TYR A 45 4.21 -3.51 -2.23
N ASP A 46 4.87 -4.65 -2.15
CA ASP A 46 6.13 -4.98 -2.83
C ASP A 46 5.92 -5.89 -4.05
N GLU A 47 4.66 -6.12 -4.46
CA GLU A 47 4.33 -6.90 -5.66
C GLU A 47 5.01 -6.26 -6.89
N PRO A 48 5.87 -7.01 -7.64
CA PRO A 48 6.66 -6.44 -8.73
C PRO A 48 5.85 -5.68 -9.78
N LYS A 49 4.63 -6.15 -10.10
CA LYS A 49 3.76 -5.46 -11.08
C LYS A 49 3.16 -4.16 -10.55
N PHE A 50 2.93 -4.05 -9.24
CA PHE A 50 2.48 -2.82 -8.62
C PHE A 50 3.60 -1.77 -8.63
N ILE A 51 4.82 -2.18 -8.28
CA ILE A 51 6.00 -1.32 -8.34
C ILE A 51 6.27 -0.86 -9.78
N SER A 52 6.26 -1.79 -10.75
CA SER A 52 6.53 -1.45 -12.16
C SER A 52 5.50 -0.47 -12.71
N TYR A 53 4.22 -0.68 -12.39
CA TYR A 53 3.15 0.23 -12.79
C TYR A 53 3.44 1.67 -12.36
N TRP A 54 3.73 1.89 -11.07
CA TRP A 54 4.00 3.25 -10.59
C TRP A 54 5.32 3.82 -11.12
N ALA A 55 6.34 2.99 -11.27
CA ALA A 55 7.61 3.42 -11.86
C ALA A 55 7.43 3.91 -13.30
N ASP A 56 6.61 3.21 -14.09
CA ASP A 56 6.31 3.58 -15.48
C ASP A 56 5.48 4.88 -15.55
N GLN A 57 4.50 5.04 -14.67
CA GLN A 57 3.72 6.29 -14.57
C GLN A 57 4.60 7.50 -14.21
N ILE A 58 5.57 7.33 -13.31
CA ILE A 58 6.53 8.39 -12.96
C ILE A 58 7.43 8.70 -14.16
N LYS A 59 7.99 7.68 -14.81
CA LYS A 59 8.85 7.89 -16.01
C LYS A 59 8.11 8.65 -17.10
N GLU A 60 6.86 8.27 -17.36
CA GLU A 60 5.99 8.92 -18.35
C GLU A 60 5.76 10.40 -17.98
N THR A 61 5.34 10.67 -16.74
CA THR A 61 5.13 12.05 -16.24
C THR A 61 6.40 12.88 -16.34
N PHE A 62 7.57 12.30 -16.06
CA PHE A 62 8.84 13.02 -16.15
C PHE A 62 9.19 13.42 -17.58
N THR A 63 8.65 12.78 -18.63
CA THR A 63 8.89 13.21 -20.03
C THR A 63 8.38 14.62 -20.31
N GLU A 64 7.39 15.09 -19.55
CA GLU A 64 6.77 16.41 -19.69
C GLU A 64 7.48 17.50 -18.87
N ILE A 65 8.51 17.14 -18.08
CA ILE A 65 9.22 18.07 -17.21
C ILE A 65 10.52 18.54 -17.88
N ASP A 66 10.65 19.85 -18.09
CA ASP A 66 11.85 20.45 -18.68
C ASP A 66 13.10 20.26 -17.81
N ASN A 67 13.01 20.58 -16.51
CA ASN A 67 14.14 20.51 -15.58
C ASN A 67 13.96 19.36 -14.57
N LYS A 68 14.16 18.13 -15.06
CA LYS A 68 14.07 16.89 -14.27
C LYS A 68 14.97 16.89 -13.03
N GLU A 69 16.14 17.53 -13.10
CA GLU A 69 17.09 17.59 -11.98
C GLU A 69 16.58 18.41 -10.80
N LYS A 70 15.66 19.35 -11.04
CA LYS A 70 15.00 20.15 -9.99
C LYS A 70 13.69 19.53 -9.49
N ALA A 71 13.17 18.50 -10.15
CA ALA A 71 11.94 17.84 -9.74
C ALA A 71 12.17 17.03 -8.45
N VAL A 72 11.11 16.92 -7.64
CA VAL A 72 11.06 16.09 -6.44
C VAL A 72 9.75 15.29 -6.50
N VAL A 73 9.84 13.98 -6.28
CA VAL A 73 8.65 13.12 -6.16
C VAL A 73 8.19 13.11 -4.71
N ILE A 74 6.90 13.35 -4.47
CA ILE A 74 6.30 13.23 -3.14
C ILE A 74 5.34 12.05 -3.17
N PHE A 75 5.69 10.97 -2.48
CA PHE A 75 4.81 9.82 -2.30
C PHE A 75 3.83 10.14 -1.17
N LEU A 76 2.56 10.35 -1.51
CA LEU A 76 1.52 10.70 -0.55
C LEU A 76 0.69 9.49 -0.14
N ALA A 77 0.49 9.31 1.16
CA ALA A 77 -0.37 8.29 1.72
C ALA A 77 -1.36 8.87 2.74
N HIS A 78 -2.40 8.10 3.06
CA HIS A 78 -3.38 8.51 4.06
C HIS A 78 -2.76 8.48 5.45
N SER A 79 -2.97 9.54 6.24
CA SER A 79 -2.48 9.61 7.61
C SER A 79 -3.17 8.55 8.48
N LEU A 80 -2.42 8.00 9.43
CA LEU A 80 -2.94 7.15 10.50
C LEU A 80 -2.71 7.83 11.86
N PRO A 81 -3.60 7.61 12.85
CA PRO A 81 -3.38 8.13 14.19
C PRO A 81 -2.05 7.66 14.79
N GLU A 82 -1.27 8.58 15.37
CA GLU A 82 0.07 8.30 15.91
C GLU A 82 0.11 7.13 16.91
N LYS A 83 -0.97 6.96 17.70
CA LYS A 83 -1.11 5.85 18.65
C LYS A 83 -0.99 4.46 18.00
N ILE A 84 -1.38 4.33 16.73
CA ILE A 84 -1.33 3.07 15.98
C ILE A 84 0.10 2.79 15.54
N ILE A 85 0.81 3.83 15.07
CA ILE A 85 2.22 3.76 14.72
C ILE A 85 3.06 3.40 15.96
N ALA A 86 2.79 4.04 17.10
CA ALA A 86 3.45 3.76 18.37
C ALA A 86 3.22 2.33 18.87
N ALA A 87 2.17 1.66 18.42
CA ALA A 87 1.87 0.27 18.75
C ALA A 87 2.61 -0.75 17.85
N GLY A 88 3.50 -0.29 16.97
CA GLY A 88 4.32 -1.16 16.12
C GLY A 88 3.67 -1.55 14.79
N ASP A 89 2.70 -0.76 14.31
CA ASP A 89 2.08 -0.99 13.00
C ASP A 89 3.11 -0.78 11.86
N PRO A 90 3.32 -1.77 10.96
CA PRO A 90 4.36 -1.71 9.95
C PRO A 90 4.06 -0.72 8.81
N TYR A 91 2.89 -0.09 8.79
CA TYR A 91 2.41 0.77 7.72
C TYR A 91 3.46 1.79 7.22
N VAL A 92 4.15 2.48 8.13
CA VAL A 92 5.14 3.51 7.78
C VAL A 92 6.35 2.90 7.08
N GLU A 93 6.86 1.78 7.60
CA GLU A 93 8.01 1.09 7.02
C GLU A 93 7.68 0.47 5.66
N GLN A 94 6.47 -0.09 5.49
CA GLN A 94 6.02 -0.61 4.21
C GLN A 94 5.85 0.50 3.17
N LEU A 95 5.29 1.65 3.55
CA LEU A 95 5.17 2.80 2.67
C LEU A 95 6.56 3.30 2.23
N LYS A 96 7.50 3.36 3.17
CA LYS A 96 8.88 3.73 2.88
C LYS A 96 9.53 2.75 1.91
N HIS A 97 9.42 1.44 2.18
CA HIS A 97 9.96 0.42 1.30
C HIS A 97 9.32 0.48 -0.10
N THR A 98 8.02 0.74 -0.19
CA THR A 98 7.33 0.95 -1.48
C THR A 98 7.91 2.14 -2.24
N ALA A 99 8.09 3.28 -1.56
CA ALA A 99 8.64 4.49 -2.15
C ALA A 99 10.08 4.27 -2.64
N ASP A 100 10.90 3.57 -1.87
CA ASP A 100 12.27 3.22 -2.22
C ASP A 100 12.30 2.34 -3.49
N LEU A 101 11.49 1.28 -3.54
CA LEU A 101 11.38 0.38 -4.70
C LEU A 101 10.92 1.11 -5.97
N ILE A 102 9.89 1.97 -5.85
CA ILE A 102 9.37 2.73 -6.99
C ILE A 102 10.42 3.76 -7.45
N ALA A 103 11.05 4.47 -6.53
CA ALA A 103 12.07 5.48 -6.85
C ALA A 103 13.28 4.85 -7.56
N GLU A 104 13.75 3.70 -7.07
CA GLU A 104 14.82 2.93 -7.72
C GLU A 104 14.40 2.50 -9.14
N ALA A 105 13.24 1.86 -9.29
CA ALA A 105 12.73 1.42 -10.58
C ALA A 105 12.47 2.56 -11.57
N ALA A 106 12.16 3.76 -11.07
CA ALA A 106 11.92 4.98 -11.83
C ALA A 106 13.19 5.83 -12.08
N ASN A 107 14.34 5.46 -11.48
CA ASN A 107 15.57 6.25 -11.47
C ASN A 107 15.39 7.68 -10.91
N ILE A 108 14.66 7.79 -9.79
CA ILE A 108 14.39 9.05 -9.09
C ILE A 108 15.36 9.24 -7.94
N GLN A 109 16.12 10.33 -7.98
CA GLN A 109 17.12 10.65 -6.95
C GLN A 109 16.58 11.49 -5.80
N LYS A 110 15.52 12.27 -6.04
CA LYS A 110 14.96 13.20 -5.07
C LYS A 110 13.50 12.85 -4.84
N TYR A 111 13.22 12.23 -3.70
CA TYR A 111 11.86 12.00 -3.27
C TYR A 111 11.72 12.16 -1.76
N THR A 112 10.48 12.31 -1.32
CA THR A 112 10.10 12.28 0.09
C THR A 112 8.72 11.63 0.23
N ILE A 113 8.36 11.30 1.45
CA ILE A 113 7.06 10.75 1.81
C ILE A 113 6.25 11.84 2.51
N GLY A 114 4.98 11.95 2.17
CA GLY A 114 4.05 12.87 2.81
C GLY A 114 2.76 12.16 3.21
N TRP A 115 2.04 12.80 4.13
CA TRP A 115 0.78 12.32 4.66
C TRP A 115 -0.33 13.30 4.30
N GLN A 116 -1.52 12.79 4.00
CA GLN A 116 -2.72 13.57 3.74
C GLN A 116 -3.93 13.00 4.49
N SER A 117 -5.01 13.78 4.59
CA SER A 117 -6.29 13.34 5.18
C SER A 117 -6.21 12.98 6.67
N ALA A 118 -5.47 13.79 7.45
CA ALA A 118 -5.35 13.68 8.91
C ALA A 118 -6.59 14.20 9.65
#